data_AF-A0A6I2UFJ5-F1
#
_entry.id   AF-A0A6I2UFJ5-F1
#
_cell.length_a   1.000
_cell.length_b   1.000
_cell.length_c   1.000
_cell.angle_alpha   90.00
_cell.angle_beta   90.00
_cell.angle_gamma   90.00
#
_symmetry.space_group_name_H-M   'P 1'
#
loop_
_entity.id
_entity.type
_entity.pdbx_description
1 polymer ?
#
loop_
_entity_poly.entity_id
_entity_poly.type
_entity_poly.pdbx_seq_one_letter_code
_entity_poly.pdbx_strand_id
1 'polypeptide(L)'
;MNITFIHLSGKPDHSHHQFISMLDTLLARMDTETKKKKLQEEHNLPMTIKLEKEMNDMCNLSSGIREKGFLDGERKGERKGKLETIRNMIIDGFTNIEALKATGRYTAEELSAVAASLH
;
A
#
# COMPACT_ATOMS: atom_id res chain seq x y z
N MET A 1 -21.73 10.48 -26.99
CA MET A 1 -21.00 11.41 -26.12
C MET A 1 -19.53 11.16 -26.38
N ASN A 2 -18.86 12.03 -27.15
CA ASN A 2 -17.47 11.78 -27.54
C ASN A 2 -16.55 12.67 -26.70
N ILE A 3 -15.84 12.04 -25.76
CA ILE A 3 -14.72 12.64 -25.03
C ILE A 3 -13.46 11.91 -25.51
N THR A 4 -12.54 12.64 -26.14
CA THR A 4 -11.24 12.10 -26.54
C THR A 4 -10.14 12.94 -25.89
N PHE A 5 -9.41 12.33 -24.96
CA PHE A 5 -8.17 12.84 -24.37
C PHE A 5 -7.05 11.86 -24.72
N ILE A 6 -6.04 12.32 -25.47
CA ILE A 6 -4.81 11.54 -25.65
C ILE A 6 -3.63 12.51 -25.62
N HIS A 7 -2.82 12.43 -24.56
CA HIS A 7 -1.44 12.89 -24.60
C HIS A 7 -0.54 11.93 -23.81
N LEU A 8 0.46 11.42 -24.53
CA LEU A 8 1.38 10.34 -24.16
C LEU A 8 2.78 10.71 -24.71
N SER A 9 3.54 11.61 -24.08
CA SER A 9 4.95 11.81 -24.44
C SER A 9 5.86 12.26 -23.29
N GLY A 10 7.11 11.75 -23.37
CA GLY A 10 8.27 12.13 -22.57
C GLY A 10 9.04 13.31 -23.16
N LYS A 11 8.37 14.48 -23.15
CA LYS A 11 8.81 15.86 -23.52
C LYS A 11 9.12 16.12 -25.01
N PRO A 12 8.50 17.16 -25.59
CA PRO A 12 9.24 18.40 -25.90
C PRO A 12 8.37 19.66 -25.65
N ASP A 13 8.78 20.50 -24.72
CA ASP A 13 8.24 21.83 -24.36
C ASP A 13 6.71 22.01 -24.35
N HIS A 14 6.13 21.71 -23.18
CA HIS A 14 4.79 22.06 -22.71
C HIS A 14 3.60 21.68 -23.59
N SER A 15 2.65 20.94 -23.02
CA SER A 15 1.34 20.81 -23.67
C SER A 15 0.75 22.19 -23.93
N HIS A 16 0.38 22.48 -25.19
CA HIS A 16 -0.29 23.73 -25.56
C HIS A 16 -1.60 23.96 -24.78
N HIS A 17 -2.16 22.90 -24.19
CA HIS A 17 -3.34 22.96 -23.35
C HIS A 17 -2.94 23.11 -21.88
N GLN A 18 -3.30 24.25 -21.27
CA GLN A 18 -3.01 24.56 -19.87
C GLN A 18 -3.44 23.44 -18.92
N PHE A 19 -4.63 22.87 -19.11
CA PHE A 19 -5.14 21.77 -18.28
C PHE A 19 -4.25 20.52 -18.36
N ILE A 20 -3.76 20.16 -19.56
CA ILE A 20 -2.89 18.99 -19.74
C ILE A 20 -1.52 19.28 -19.10
N SER A 21 -0.97 20.49 -19.25
CA SER A 21 0.28 20.87 -18.58
C SER A 21 0.18 20.85 -17.06
N MET A 22 -0.99 21.20 -16.50
CA MET A 22 -1.25 21.08 -15.06
C MET A 22 -1.28 19.62 -14.63
N LEU A 23 -1.92 18.73 -15.41
CA LEU A 23 -1.90 17.29 -15.15
C LEU A 23 -0.50 16.71 -15.26
N ASP A 24 0.31 17.13 -16.24
CA ASP A 24 1.70 16.71 -16.39
C ASP A 24 2.51 17.07 -15.13
N THR A 25 2.38 18.31 -14.64
CA THR A 25 3.03 18.76 -13.39
C THR A 25 2.54 17.97 -12.18
N LEU A 26 1.22 17.75 -12.06
CA LEU A 26 0.61 17.04 -10.94
C LEU A 26 1.03 15.56 -10.89
N LEU A 27 1.14 14.90 -12.04
CA LEU A 27 1.45 13.47 -12.16
C LEU A 27 2.96 13.19 -12.30
N ALA A 28 3.78 14.21 -12.53
CA ALA A 28 5.22 14.05 -12.62
C ALA A 28 5.83 13.47 -11.32
N ARG A 29 6.92 12.71 -11.47
CA ARG A 29 7.72 12.23 -10.35
C ARG A 29 8.63 13.35 -9.81
N MET A 30 8.06 14.22 -9.01
CA MET A 30 8.75 15.28 -8.26
C MET A 30 8.11 15.45 -6.88
N ASP A 31 8.77 16.18 -5.98
CA ASP A 31 8.25 16.43 -4.64
C ASP A 31 7.00 17.32 -4.65
N THR A 32 6.16 17.16 -3.63
CA THR A 32 4.86 17.83 -3.52
C THR A 32 5.00 19.36 -3.49
N GLU A 33 6.05 19.89 -2.86
CA GLU A 33 6.27 21.35 -2.76
C GLU A 33 6.65 21.95 -4.12
N THR A 34 7.50 21.29 -4.91
CA THR A 34 7.81 21.68 -6.28
C THR A 34 6.55 21.65 -7.15
N LYS A 35 5.66 20.65 -6.99
CA LYS A 35 4.38 20.64 -7.71
C LYS A 35 3.50 21.83 -7.33
N LYS A 36 3.38 22.15 -6.04
CA LYS A 36 2.61 23.30 -5.55
C LYS A 36 3.10 24.58 -6.22
N LYS A 37 4.42 24.80 -6.13
CA LYS A 37 5.06 25.99 -6.67
C LYS A 37 4.80 26.14 -8.17
N LYS A 38 4.98 25.07 -8.96
CA LYS A 38 4.74 25.10 -10.41
C LYS A 38 3.28 25.32 -10.78
N LEU A 39 2.35 24.66 -10.10
CA LEU A 39 0.91 24.88 -10.33
C LEU A 39 0.50 26.32 -10.01
N GLN A 40 1.07 26.92 -8.96
CA GLN A 40 0.78 28.29 -8.57
C GLN A 40 1.44 29.33 -9.50
N GLU A 41 2.74 29.20 -9.76
CA GLU A 41 3.53 30.19 -10.49
C GLU A 41 3.41 30.06 -12.02
N GLU A 42 3.43 28.84 -12.56
CA GLU A 42 3.43 28.60 -14.02
C GLU A 42 1.99 28.48 -14.58
N HIS A 43 1.02 28.12 -13.74
CA HIS A 43 -0.37 27.89 -14.17
C HIS A 43 -1.40 28.79 -13.49
N ASN A 44 -0.97 29.72 -12.61
CA ASN A 44 -1.85 30.63 -11.87
C ASN A 44 -2.97 29.90 -11.11
N LEU A 45 -2.73 28.65 -10.66
CA LEU A 45 -3.68 27.89 -9.86
C LEU A 45 -3.54 28.29 -8.39
N PRO A 46 -4.52 28.99 -7.79
CA PRO A 46 -4.43 29.40 -6.39
C PRO A 46 -4.39 28.17 -5.49
N MET A 47 -3.33 28.11 -4.70
CA MET A 47 -3.07 26.99 -3.80
C MET A 47 -3.88 27.16 -2.51
N THR A 48 -5.15 26.75 -2.55
CA THR A 48 -6.03 26.83 -1.38
C THR A 48 -5.68 25.74 -0.36
N ILE A 49 -5.96 25.97 0.92
CA ILE A 49 -5.75 24.98 1.99
C ILE A 49 -6.36 23.61 1.64
N LYS A 50 -7.54 23.61 1.02
CA LYS A 50 -8.21 22.37 0.60
C LYS A 50 -7.44 21.66 -0.52
N LEU A 51 -7.04 22.38 -1.56
CA LEU A 51 -6.29 21.83 -2.69
C LEU A 51 -4.92 21.30 -2.27
N GLU A 52 -4.21 22.03 -1.39
CA GLU A 52 -2.94 21.57 -0.83
C GLU A 52 -3.08 20.26 -0.09
N LYS A 53 -4.13 20.16 0.74
CA LYS A 53 -4.41 18.95 1.49
C LYS A 53 -4.70 17.78 0.55
N GLU A 54 -5.60 17.94 -0.42
CA GLU A 54 -5.93 16.89 -1.39
C GLU A 54 -4.71 16.44 -2.20
N MET A 55 -3.84 17.37 -2.61
CA MET A 55 -2.62 17.03 -3.32
C MET A 55 -1.61 16.30 -2.44
N ASN A 56 -1.47 16.71 -1.19
CA ASN A 56 -0.59 16.04 -0.22
C ASN A 56 -1.08 14.62 0.08
N ASP A 57 -2.39 14.46 0.29
CA ASP A 57 -3.03 13.16 0.51
C ASP A 57 -2.79 12.24 -0.70
N MET A 58 -2.96 12.75 -1.93
CA MET A 58 -2.70 11.99 -3.16
C MET A 58 -1.24 11.59 -3.31
N CYS A 59 -0.29 12.50 -3.08
CA CYS A 59 1.15 12.22 -3.20
C CYS A 59 1.60 11.17 -2.19
N ASN A 60 1.06 11.19 -0.98
CA ASN A 60 1.43 10.27 0.11
C ASN A 60 0.60 8.99 0.16
N LEU A 61 -0.44 8.86 -0.68
CA LEU A 61 -1.33 7.70 -0.69
C LEU A 61 -0.56 6.40 -0.92
N SER A 62 0.39 6.40 -1.87
CA SER A 62 1.21 5.22 -2.17
C SER A 62 2.09 4.79 -0.99
N SER A 63 2.66 5.74 -0.27
CA SER A 63 3.43 5.50 0.96
C SER A 63 2.55 4.89 2.05
N GLY A 64 1.36 5.44 2.27
CA GLY A 64 0.40 4.91 3.24
C GLY A 64 -0.07 3.49 2.91
N ILE A 65 -0.33 3.19 1.63
CA ILE A 65 -0.66 1.82 1.18
C ILE A 65 0.51 0.88 1.41
N ARG A 66 1.74 1.29 1.06
CA ARG A 66 2.95 0.48 1.24
C ARG A 66 3.21 0.18 2.70
N GLU A 67 3.12 1.18 3.57
CA GLU A 67 3.33 1.03 5.02
C GLU A 67 2.30 0.08 5.63
N LYS A 68 1.02 0.28 5.33
CA LYS A 68 -0.04 -0.62 5.78
C LYS A 68 0.17 -2.05 5.26
N GLY A 69 0.56 -2.19 3.99
CA GLY A 69 0.87 -3.47 3.38
C GLY A 69 2.05 -4.18 4.04
N PHE A 70 3.09 -3.43 4.42
CA PHE A 70 4.25 -3.96 5.15
C PHE A 70 3.83 -4.48 6.53
N LEU A 71 3.10 -3.68 7.31
CA LEU A 71 2.59 -4.07 8.64
C LEU A 71 1.66 -5.29 8.58
N ASP A 72 0.76 -5.34 7.59
CA ASP A 72 -0.10 -6.49 7.35
C ASP A 72 0.72 -7.73 6.94
N GLY A 73 1.78 -7.53 6.16
CA GLY A 73 2.72 -8.56 5.74
C GLY A 73 3.48 -9.16 6.91
N GLU A 74 4.08 -8.34 7.77
CA GLU A 74 4.81 -8.79 8.96
C GLU A 74 3.90 -9.60 9.89
N ARG A 75 2.72 -9.07 10.25
CA ARG A 75 1.76 -9.81 11.09
C ARG A 75 1.35 -11.15 10.50
N LYS A 76 1.10 -11.21 9.19
CA LYS A 76 0.78 -12.47 8.49
C LYS A 76 1.97 -13.42 8.49
N GLY A 77 3.19 -12.91 8.29
CA GLY A 77 4.44 -13.67 8.30
C GLY A 77 4.72 -14.30 9.66
N GLU A 78 4.67 -13.51 10.73
CA GLU A 78 4.85 -13.98 12.12
C GLU A 78 3.84 -15.08 12.47
N ARG A 79 2.56 -14.86 12.15
CA ARG A 79 1.52 -15.87 12.39
C ARG A 79 1.79 -17.14 11.60
N LYS A 80 2.17 -17.02 10.32
CA LYS A 80 2.47 -18.19 9.48
C LYS A 80 3.67 -18.97 10.03
N GLY A 81 4.76 -18.27 10.39
CA GLY A 81 5.96 -18.90 10.97
C GLY A 81 5.68 -19.60 12.30
N LYS A 82 4.85 -19.00 13.17
CA LYS A 82 4.39 -19.64 14.41
C LYS A 82 3.66 -20.96 14.13
N LEU A 83 2.69 -20.97 13.21
CA LEU A 83 1.92 -22.17 12.88
C LEU A 83 2.76 -23.24 12.17
N GLU A 84 3.66 -22.86 11.27
CA GLU A 84 4.60 -23.78 10.62
C GLU A 84 5.56 -24.42 11.63
N THR A 85 6.06 -23.65 12.59
CA THR A 85 6.91 -24.19 13.66
C THR A 85 6.16 -25.23 14.48
N ILE A 86 4.90 -24.96 14.85
CA ILE A 86 4.06 -25.91 15.59
C ILE A 86 3.80 -27.16 14.76
N ARG A 87 3.47 -27.01 13.48
CA ARG A 87 3.28 -28.13 12.55
C ARG A 87 4.52 -29.03 12.54
N ASN A 88 5.71 -28.46 12.38
CA ASN A 88 6.96 -29.22 12.34
C ASN A 88 7.21 -29.94 13.68
N MET A 89 6.99 -29.27 14.82
CA MET A 89 7.10 -29.93 16.12
C MET A 89 6.15 -31.12 16.29
N ILE A 90 4.96 -31.08 15.68
CA ILE A 90 4.03 -32.22 15.69
C ILE A 90 4.53 -33.34 14.78
N ILE A 91 4.98 -33.02 13.56
CA ILE A 91 5.52 -33.98 12.60
C ILE A 91 6.74 -34.70 13.18
N ASP A 92 7.62 -33.96 13.84
CA ASP A 92 8.83 -34.48 14.47
C ASP A 92 8.55 -35.24 15.78
N GLY A 93 7.28 -35.28 16.21
CA GLY A 93 6.84 -36.03 17.39
C GLY A 93 7.13 -35.36 18.74
N PHE A 94 7.56 -34.10 18.76
CA PHE A 94 7.83 -33.35 20.00
C PHE A 94 6.56 -32.93 20.74
N THR A 95 5.42 -32.80 20.04
CA THR A 95 4.14 -32.42 20.64
C THR A 95 2.96 -32.93 19.82
N ASN A 96 1.74 -32.70 20.31
CA ASN A 96 0.49 -33.00 19.60
C ASN A 96 -0.58 -31.93 19.90
N ILE A 97 -1.67 -31.94 19.13
CA ILE A 97 -2.74 -30.93 19.21
C ILE A 97 -3.37 -30.88 20.61
N GLU A 98 -3.59 -32.02 21.27
CA GLU A 98 -4.20 -32.06 22.60
C GLU A 98 -3.27 -31.45 23.67
N ALA A 99 -1.98 -31.73 23.60
CA ALA A 99 -0.98 -31.13 24.49
C ALA A 99 -0.93 -29.60 24.30
N LEU A 100 -0.99 -29.12 23.05
CA LEU A 100 -1.02 -27.68 22.74
C LEU A 100 -2.32 -27.03 23.24
N LYS A 101 -3.46 -27.69 23.09
CA LYS A 101 -4.76 -27.24 23.59
C LYS A 101 -4.77 -27.09 25.11
N ALA A 102 -4.19 -28.06 25.82
CA ALA A 102 -4.07 -28.03 27.28
C ALA A 102 -3.25 -26.85 27.80
N THR A 103 -2.34 -26.29 27.00
CA THR A 103 -1.57 -25.09 27.40
C THR A 103 -2.43 -23.83 27.52
N GLY A 104 -3.60 -23.78 26.87
CA GLY A 104 -4.44 -22.58 26.79
C GLY A 104 -3.81 -21.40 26.02
N ARG A 105 -2.66 -21.59 25.36
CA ARG A 105 -1.91 -20.53 24.67
C ARG A 105 -2.35 -20.26 23.24
N TYR A 106 -3.13 -21.16 22.65
CA TYR A 106 -3.51 -21.14 21.24
C TYR A 106 -5.03 -21.11 21.11
N THR A 107 -5.54 -20.39 20.12
CA THR A 107 -6.99 -20.36 19.86
C THR A 107 -7.43 -21.63 19.14
N ALA A 108 -8.74 -21.90 19.16
CA ALA A 108 -9.32 -23.02 18.44
C ALA A 108 -9.04 -22.93 16.93
N GLU A 109 -9.07 -21.72 16.37
CA GLU A 109 -8.78 -21.46 14.95
C GLU A 109 -7.31 -21.75 14.62
N GLU A 110 -6.37 -21.34 15.48
CA GLU A 110 -4.93 -21.62 15.29
C GLU A 110 -4.68 -23.13 15.29
N LEU A 111 -5.24 -23.87 16.26
CA LEU A 111 -5.09 -25.32 16.35
C LEU A 111 -5.75 -26.04 15.17
N SER A 112 -6.93 -25.59 14.75
CA SER A 112 -7.61 -26.11 13.56
C SER A 112 -6.81 -25.88 12.28
N ALA A 113 -6.17 -24.71 12.15
CA ALA A 113 -5.32 -24.40 10.99
C ALA A 113 -4.08 -25.29 10.94
N VAL A 114 -3.44 -25.54 12.09
CA VAL A 114 -2.31 -26.49 12.16
C VAL A 114 -2.77 -27.89 11.82
N ALA A 115 -3.87 -28.37 12.41
CA ALA A 115 -4.41 -29.70 12.16
C ALA A 115 -4.76 -29.93 10.69
N ALA A 116 -5.46 -28.97 10.05
CA ALA A 116 -5.78 -29.02 8.63
C ALA A 116 -4.52 -29.03 7.75
N SER A 117 -3.42 -28.44 8.23
CA SER A 117 -2.17 -28.43 7.49
C SER A 117 -1.47 -29.78 7.53
N LEU A 118 -1.67 -30.64 8.53
CA LEU A 118 -0.95 -31.92 8.68
C LEU A 118 -1.29 -32.99 7.63
N HIS A 119 -2.29 -32.74 6.78
CA HIS A 119 -2.68 -33.57 5.64
C HIS A 119 -2.05 -33.07 4.34
#